data_AF-A0A8J5CRB7-F1
#
_entry.id   AF-A0A8J5CRB7-F1
#
_cell.length_a   1.000
_cell.length_b   1.000
_cell.length_c   1.000
_cell.angle_alpha   90.00
_cell.angle_beta   90.00
_cell.angle_gamma   90.00
#
_symmetry.space_group_name_H-M   'P 1'
#
loop_
_entity.id
_entity.type
_entity.pdbx_description
1 polymer ?
#
loop_
_entity_poly.entity_id
_entity_poly.type
_entity_poly.pdbx_seq_one_letter_code
_entity_poly.pdbx_strand_id
1 'polypeptide(L)'
;MWSATWPKEVRNLAEDFLKDYIQLNVGSLSLAANHNILQIVDVCQEMEKDTKLRQLLEEILAERESKIIVFAETKRKVDEVTRRMRREGLRQLLNEMAQEKANKTIIFIETKRKVEDVTRGLRSTGWPAMCIHGDKSQQERDWVLSEFRSGRAPILVATDVAARGLGKYV
;
A
#
# COMPACT_ATOMS: atom_id res chain seq x y z
N MET A 1 13.94 21.83 -7.39
CA MET A 1 13.58 20.41 -7.16
C MET A 1 12.54 20.34 -6.05
N TRP A 2 11.67 19.32 -6.05
CA TRP A 2 10.64 19.12 -5.01
C TRP A 2 10.75 17.70 -4.45
N SER A 3 10.72 17.55 -3.13
CA SER A 3 10.75 16.23 -2.48
C SER A 3 10.15 16.30 -1.08
N ALA A 4 9.53 15.20 -0.64
CA ALA A 4 9.06 15.04 0.73
C ALA A 4 10.20 14.68 1.71
N THR A 5 11.33 14.18 1.20
CA THR A 5 12.52 13.83 1.99
C THR A 5 13.76 14.45 1.35
N TRP A 6 14.68 14.96 2.18
CA TRP A 6 15.91 15.63 1.71
C TRP A 6 17.16 15.14 2.45
N PRO A 7 17.51 13.84 2.32
CA PRO A 7 18.69 13.27 2.97
C PRO A 7 19.99 13.80 2.32
N LYS A 8 21.13 13.61 3.01
CA LYS A 8 22.42 14.20 2.63
C LYS A 8 22.86 13.79 1.23
N GLU A 9 22.61 12.54 0.85
CA GLU A 9 22.96 11.96 -0.44
C GLU A 9 22.22 12.66 -1.59
N VAL A 10 20.95 12.99 -1.39
CA VAL A 10 20.12 13.71 -2.38
C VAL A 10 20.54 15.17 -2.47
N ARG A 11 20.90 15.80 -1.34
CA ARG A 11 21.41 17.18 -1.33
C ARG A 11 22.70 17.29 -2.14
N ASN A 12 23.67 16.41 -1.89
CA ASN A 12 24.93 16.41 -2.62
C ASN A 12 24.71 16.27 -4.13
N LEU A 13 23.82 15.34 -4.54
CA LEU A 13 23.46 15.18 -5.94
C LEU A 13 22.82 16.45 -6.51
N ALA A 14 21.96 17.12 -5.74
CA ALA A 14 21.27 18.31 -6.19
C ALA A 14 22.20 19.50 -6.46
N GLU A 15 23.30 19.60 -5.73
CA GLU A 15 24.33 20.64 -5.87
C GLU A 15 25.07 20.54 -7.22
N ASP A 16 25.16 19.35 -7.82
CA ASP A 16 25.75 19.17 -9.15
C ASP A 16 24.89 19.81 -10.27
N PHE A 17 23.59 20.02 -10.02
CA PHE A 17 22.62 20.51 -11.02
C PHE A 17 22.11 21.93 -10.77
N LEU A 18 22.42 22.53 -9.61
CA LEU A 18 21.89 23.85 -9.22
C LEU A 18 23.01 24.83 -8.93
N LYS A 19 22.83 26.09 -9.35
CA LYS A 19 23.68 27.23 -8.99
C LYS A 19 22.82 28.32 -8.35
N ASP A 20 23.35 28.98 -7.32
CA ASP A 20 22.70 30.10 -6.61
C ASP A 20 21.21 29.87 -6.29
N TYR A 21 20.89 28.72 -5.69
CA TYR A 21 19.52 28.32 -5.42
C TYR A 21 19.05 28.66 -4.00
N ILE A 22 17.74 28.83 -3.85
CA ILE A 22 17.08 29.00 -2.55
C ILE A 22 16.41 27.68 -2.18
N GLN A 23 16.67 27.20 -0.96
CA GLN A 23 16.01 26.03 -0.40
C GLN A 23 14.90 26.48 0.56
N LEU A 24 13.67 26.00 0.35
CA LEU A 24 12.53 26.21 1.25
C LEU A 24 12.12 24.86 1.86
N ASN A 25 11.93 24.84 3.18
CA ASN A 25 11.50 23.67 3.94
C ASN A 25 10.22 23.96 4.72
N VAL A 26 9.30 22.99 4.75
CA VAL A 26 8.09 23.04 5.56
C VAL A 26 8.08 21.83 6.50
N GLY A 27 8.02 22.06 7.82
CA GLY A 27 8.15 21.02 8.84
C GLY A 27 9.58 20.90 9.39
N SER A 28 9.92 19.73 9.95
CA SER A 28 11.26 19.49 10.53
C SER A 28 12.35 19.32 9.46
N LEU A 29 13.59 19.73 9.80
CA LEU A 29 14.79 19.44 9.02
C LEU A 29 15.28 17.99 9.17
N SER A 30 14.86 17.30 10.24
CA SER A 30 15.08 15.87 10.42
C SER A 30 13.94 15.07 9.78
N LEU A 31 14.23 13.83 9.38
CA LEU A 31 13.21 12.92 8.88
C LEU A 31 12.14 12.70 9.96
N ALA A 32 11.02 13.41 9.84
CA ALA A 32 9.93 13.36 10.81
C ALA A 32 8.66 12.90 10.09
N ALA A 33 8.08 11.79 10.56
CA ALA A 33 6.76 11.37 10.12
C ALA A 33 5.70 12.40 10.56
N ASN A 34 4.58 12.45 9.83
CA ASN A 34 3.49 13.36 10.15
C ASN A 34 2.94 13.07 11.55
N HIS A 35 2.87 14.10 12.41
CA HIS A 35 2.43 14.00 13.80
C HIS A 35 0.96 13.57 13.97
N ASN A 36 0.13 13.70 12.93
CA ASN A 36 -1.26 13.24 12.94
C ASN A 36 -1.39 11.71 12.74
N ILE A 37 -0.28 11.01 12.46
CA ILE A 37 -0.28 9.56 12.26
C ILE A 37 0.18 8.92 13.57
N LEU A 38 -0.74 8.22 14.25
CA LEU A 38 -0.41 7.34 15.35
C LEU A 38 0.47 6.20 14.83
N GLN A 39 1.68 6.08 15.37
CA GLN A 39 2.63 5.04 14.98
C GLN A 39 2.79 4.05 16.12
N ILE A 40 2.49 2.79 15.84
CA ILE A 40 2.60 1.67 16.78
C ILE A 40 3.64 0.70 16.23
N VAL A 41 4.60 0.33 17.07
CA VAL A 41 5.64 -0.67 16.73
C VAL A 41 5.47 -1.86 17.65
N ASP A 42 5.13 -3.01 17.08
CA ASP A 42 5.00 -4.28 17.79
C ASP A 42 6.24 -5.15 17.53
N VAL A 43 7.06 -5.36 18.56
CA VAL A 43 8.28 -6.17 18.47
C VAL A 43 7.92 -7.62 18.79
N CYS A 44 8.03 -8.49 17.79
CA CYS A 44 7.66 -9.89 17.89
C CYS A 44 8.62 -10.79 17.11
N GLN A 45 8.58 -12.09 17.42
CA GLN A 45 9.29 -13.11 16.66
C GLN A 45 8.62 -13.36 15.30
N GLU A 46 9.40 -13.84 14.32
CA GLU A 46 8.92 -14.07 12.94
C GLU A 46 7.69 -15.01 12.87
N MET A 47 7.62 -15.99 13.78
CA MET A 47 6.51 -16.93 13.89
C MET A 47 5.21 -16.30 14.43
N GLU A 48 5.31 -15.20 15.18
CA GLU A 48 4.16 -14.52 15.80
C GLU A 48 3.50 -13.49 14.88
N LYS A 49 4.24 -13.00 13.86
CA LYS A 49 3.77 -11.96 12.92
C LYS A 49 2.45 -12.30 12.26
N ASP A 50 2.21 -13.58 11.99
CA ASP A 50 1.00 -14.05 11.32
C ASP A 50 -0.24 -13.88 12.20
N THR A 51 -0.17 -14.39 13.43
CA THR A 51 -1.24 -14.28 14.42
C THR A 51 -1.53 -12.83 14.78
N LYS A 52 -0.48 -12.02 14.94
CA LYS A 52 -0.59 -10.58 15.22
C LYS A 52 -1.21 -9.81 14.06
N LEU A 53 -0.78 -10.08 12.82
CA LEU A 53 -1.39 -9.48 11.62
C LEU A 53 -2.87 -9.82 11.53
N ARG A 54 -3.25 -11.08 11.77
CA ARG A 54 -4.67 -11.50 11.78
C ARG A 54 -5.49 -10.71 12.80
N GLN A 55 -5.00 -10.63 14.03
CA GLN A 55 -5.66 -9.89 15.10
C GLN A 55 -5.83 -8.41 14.73
N LEU A 56 -4.77 -7.76 14.25
CA LEU A 56 -4.83 -6.35 13.81
C LEU A 56 -5.83 -6.14 12.68
N LEU A 57 -5.88 -7.06 11.71
CA LEU A 57 -6.84 -6.98 10.62
C LEU A 57 -8.27 -7.16 11.12
N GLU A 58 -8.53 -8.10 12.03
CA GLU A 58 -9.86 -8.30 12.64
C GLU A 58 -10.31 -7.05 13.42
N GLU A 59 -9.41 -6.45 14.20
CA GLU A 59 -9.67 -5.22 14.95
C GLU A 59 -9.96 -4.03 14.01
N ILE A 60 -9.10 -3.80 13.00
CA ILE A 60 -9.26 -2.67 12.06
C ILE A 60 -10.50 -2.85 11.17
N LEU A 61 -10.79 -4.09 10.76
CA LEU A 61 -11.98 -4.36 9.96
C LEU A 61 -13.25 -4.16 10.79
N ALA A 62 -13.26 -4.46 12.10
CA ALA A 62 -14.44 -4.21 12.94
C ALA A 62 -14.87 -2.73 13.01
N GLU A 63 -13.98 -1.79 12.67
CA GLU A 63 -14.31 -0.36 12.57
C GLU A 63 -15.08 -0.02 11.27
N ARG A 64 -15.96 0.99 11.33
CA ARG A 64 -16.71 1.46 10.15
C ARG A 64 -15.76 2.19 9.18
N GLU A 65 -15.74 1.77 7.92
CA GLU A 65 -14.96 2.37 6.82
C GLU A 65 -13.43 2.42 7.06
N SER A 66 -12.77 1.26 7.13
CA SER A 66 -11.31 1.19 7.30
C SER A 66 -10.54 1.11 5.97
N LYS A 67 -9.40 1.82 5.93
CA LYS A 67 -8.42 1.74 4.83
C LYS A 67 -7.13 1.09 5.34
N ILE A 68 -6.69 0.00 4.73
CA ILE A 68 -5.52 -0.77 5.18
C ILE A 68 -4.44 -0.79 4.09
N ILE A 69 -3.18 -0.55 4.48
CA ILE A 69 -2.02 -0.79 3.62
C ILE A 69 -1.10 -1.79 4.31
N VAL A 70 -0.79 -2.91 3.66
CA VAL A 70 0.13 -3.93 4.18
C VAL A 70 1.43 -3.90 3.39
N PHE A 71 2.53 -3.70 4.10
CA PHE A 71 3.89 -3.81 3.57
C PHE A 71 4.53 -5.11 4.06
N ALA A 72 5.27 -5.79 3.20
CA ALA A 72 6.09 -6.93 3.58
C ALA A 72 7.46 -6.85 2.89
N GLU A 73 8.48 -7.32 3.60
CA GLU A 73 9.89 -7.17 3.19
C GLU A 73 10.22 -7.84 1.86
N THR A 74 9.63 -9.01 1.58
CA THR A 74 9.94 -9.78 0.37
C THR A 74 8.67 -10.21 -0.36
N LYS A 75 8.76 -10.38 -1.68
CA LYS A 75 7.66 -10.99 -2.47
C LYS A 75 7.20 -12.31 -1.87
N ARG A 76 8.14 -13.18 -1.51
CA ARG A 76 7.80 -14.51 -0.97
C ARG A 76 6.92 -14.37 0.27
N LYS A 77 7.18 -13.36 1.10
CA LYS A 77 6.35 -13.01 2.26
C LYS A 77 4.98 -12.46 1.86
N VAL A 78 4.90 -11.58 0.86
CA VAL A 78 3.60 -11.12 0.31
C VAL A 78 2.75 -12.29 -0.20
N ASP A 79 3.35 -13.20 -0.99
CA ASP A 79 2.67 -14.37 -1.53
C ASP A 79 2.22 -15.33 -0.42
N GLU A 80 2.99 -15.43 0.66
CA GLU A 80 2.67 -16.23 1.84
C GLU A 80 1.51 -15.62 2.64
N VAL A 81 1.59 -14.33 2.98
CA VAL A 81 0.53 -13.57 3.67
C VAL A 81 -0.77 -13.67 2.87
N THR A 82 -0.72 -13.42 1.57
CA THR A 82 -1.87 -13.56 0.66
C THR A 82 -2.45 -14.98 0.68
N ARG A 83 -1.60 -16.02 0.68
CA ARG A 83 -2.06 -17.43 0.72
C ARG A 83 -2.65 -17.83 2.07
N ARG A 84 -2.18 -17.25 3.18
CA ARG A 84 -2.70 -17.52 4.53
C ARG A 84 -4.03 -16.82 4.76
N MET A 85 -4.14 -15.55 4.35
CA MET A 85 -5.41 -14.81 4.27
C MET A 85 -6.50 -15.56 3.47
N ARG A 86 -6.11 -16.40 2.50
CA ARG A 86 -7.05 -17.25 1.72
C ARG A 86 -7.53 -18.51 2.46
N ARG A 87 -6.73 -19.07 3.36
CA ARG A 87 -7.00 -20.37 4.02
C ARG A 87 -7.80 -20.24 5.30
N GLU A 88 -7.64 -19.13 6.01
CA GLU A 88 -8.36 -18.86 7.25
C GLU A 88 -9.60 -17.99 7.00
N GLY A 89 -10.55 -17.98 7.93
CA GLY A 89 -11.91 -17.41 7.83
C GLY A 89 -12.05 -15.94 7.44
N LEU A 90 -10.96 -15.26 7.07
CA LEU A 90 -10.95 -13.89 6.54
C LEU A 90 -11.82 -13.73 5.28
N ARG A 91 -11.96 -14.80 4.47
CA ARG A 91 -12.92 -14.84 3.35
C ARG A 91 -14.37 -14.65 3.80
N GLN A 92 -14.74 -15.24 4.91
CA GLN A 92 -16.09 -15.16 5.45
C GLN A 92 -16.33 -13.77 6.06
N LEU A 93 -15.37 -13.29 6.85
CA LEU A 93 -15.40 -11.94 7.44
C LEU A 93 -15.49 -10.84 6.36
N LEU A 94 -14.67 -10.93 5.31
CA LEU A 94 -14.69 -9.95 4.21
C LEU A 94 -15.92 -10.09 3.29
N ASN A 95 -16.52 -11.28 3.15
CA ASN A 95 -17.79 -11.45 2.44
C ASN A 95 -18.98 -10.88 3.21
N GLU A 96 -19.01 -11.08 4.53
CA GLU A 96 -20.02 -10.50 5.42
C GLU A 96 -19.92 -8.97 5.45
N MET A 97 -18.70 -8.44 5.37
CA MET A 97 -18.42 -7.00 5.40
C MET A 97 -18.50 -6.30 4.04
N ALA A 98 -18.39 -7.03 2.92
CA ALA A 98 -18.62 -6.48 1.58
C ALA A 98 -20.07 -5.98 1.37
N GLN A 99 -20.99 -6.33 2.30
CA GLN A 99 -22.37 -5.84 2.33
C GLN A 99 -22.52 -4.46 2.99
N GLU A 100 -21.53 -3.99 3.76
CA GLU A 100 -21.50 -2.64 4.32
C GLU A 100 -20.34 -1.82 3.71
N LYS A 101 -20.48 -0.49 3.67
CA LYS A 101 -19.66 0.41 2.84
C LYS A 101 -18.13 0.19 2.99
N ALA A 102 -17.57 -0.39 1.92
CA ALA A 102 -16.28 -0.12 1.26
C ALA A 102 -14.99 0.00 2.11
N ASN A 103 -14.60 -1.09 2.78
CA ASN A 103 -13.22 -1.24 3.25
C ASN A 103 -12.25 -1.33 2.06
N LYS A 104 -11.21 -0.49 2.02
CA LYS A 104 -10.26 -0.40 0.89
C LYS A 104 -8.86 -0.83 1.33
N THR A 105 -8.22 -1.69 0.56
CA THR A 105 -6.89 -2.26 0.87
C THR A 105 -5.89 -1.97 -0.25
N ILE A 106 -4.70 -1.49 0.08
CA ILE A 106 -3.57 -1.38 -0.86
C ILE A 106 -2.47 -2.37 -0.45
N ILE A 107 -1.97 -3.14 -1.41
CA ILE A 107 -0.89 -4.11 -1.23
C ILE A 107 0.29 -3.67 -2.07
N PHE A 108 1.43 -3.37 -1.44
CA PHE A 108 2.65 -3.02 -2.18
C PHE A 108 3.51 -4.24 -2.47
N ILE A 109 3.97 -4.32 -3.71
CA ILE A 109 4.79 -5.41 -4.23
C ILE A 109 5.91 -4.82 -5.08
N GLU A 110 7.13 -5.28 -4.80
CA GLU A 110 8.36 -4.79 -5.43
C GLU A 110 8.35 -4.74 -6.97
N THR A 111 7.82 -5.75 -7.67
CA THR A 111 7.96 -5.83 -9.14
C THR A 111 6.65 -6.00 -9.90
N LYS A 112 6.64 -5.43 -11.12
CA LYS A 112 5.49 -5.36 -12.03
C LYS A 112 4.90 -6.74 -12.36
N ARG A 113 5.75 -7.72 -12.66
CA ARG A 113 5.34 -9.11 -12.94
C ARG A 113 4.64 -9.74 -11.73
N LYS A 114 5.15 -9.48 -10.53
CA LYS A 114 4.62 -10.04 -9.28
C LYS A 114 3.26 -9.41 -8.94
N VAL A 115 3.10 -8.11 -9.20
CA VAL A 115 1.82 -7.41 -9.11
C VAL A 115 0.76 -8.13 -9.96
N GLU A 116 1.05 -8.44 -11.23
CA GLU A 116 0.12 -9.17 -12.09
C GLU A 116 -0.19 -10.59 -11.59
N ASP A 117 0.82 -11.33 -11.10
CA ASP A 117 0.63 -12.68 -10.56
C ASP A 117 -0.28 -12.68 -9.32
N VAL A 118 -0.04 -11.76 -8.38
CA VAL A 118 -0.84 -11.64 -7.15
C VAL A 118 -2.26 -11.22 -7.47
N THR A 119 -2.45 -10.23 -8.35
CA THR A 119 -3.78 -9.78 -8.75
C THR A 119 -4.57 -10.85 -9.48
N ARG A 120 -3.94 -11.60 -10.40
CA ARG A 120 -4.60 -12.77 -11.02
C ARG A 120 -5.00 -13.82 -9.99
N GLY A 121 -4.13 -14.10 -9.01
CA GLY A 121 -4.43 -15.04 -7.94
C GLY A 121 -5.56 -14.57 -7.01
N LEU A 122 -5.66 -13.27 -6.74
CA LEU A 122 -6.77 -12.68 -5.98
C LEU A 122 -8.08 -12.81 -6.78
N ARG A 123 -8.06 -12.43 -8.06
CA ARG A 123 -9.24 -12.52 -8.94
C ARG A 123 -9.72 -13.97 -9.14
N SER A 124 -8.81 -14.92 -9.33
CA SER A 124 -9.17 -16.35 -9.46
C SER A 124 -9.78 -16.94 -8.19
N THR A 125 -9.59 -16.27 -7.04
CA THR A 125 -10.16 -16.67 -5.75
C THR A 125 -11.38 -15.84 -5.37
N GLY A 126 -11.96 -15.09 -6.32
CA GLY A 126 -13.21 -14.34 -6.15
C GLY A 126 -13.04 -12.95 -5.55
N TRP A 127 -11.81 -12.49 -5.31
CA TRP A 127 -11.57 -11.16 -4.78
C TRP A 127 -11.66 -10.09 -5.87
N PRO A 128 -12.40 -9.00 -5.63
CA PRO A 128 -12.42 -7.84 -6.52
C PRO A 128 -11.13 -7.02 -6.35
N ALA A 129 -10.06 -7.52 -6.96
CA ALA A 129 -8.72 -6.93 -6.91
C ALA A 129 -8.27 -6.43 -8.28
N MET A 130 -7.57 -5.30 -8.28
CA MET A 130 -6.93 -4.71 -9.45
C MET A 130 -5.50 -4.31 -9.16
N CYS A 131 -4.76 -3.95 -10.21
CA CYS A 131 -3.35 -3.62 -10.06
C CYS A 131 -2.89 -2.39 -10.83
N ILE A 132 -1.85 -1.76 -10.29
CA ILE A 132 -1.20 -0.61 -10.89
C ILE A 132 0.33 -0.77 -10.83
N HIS A 133 0.99 -0.61 -11.98
CA HIS A 133 2.45 -0.67 -12.07
C HIS A 133 2.95 0.07 -13.31
N GLY A 134 4.28 0.22 -13.41
CA GLY A 134 4.93 1.04 -14.42
C GLY A 134 4.75 0.60 -15.89
N ASP A 135 4.25 -0.61 -16.17
CA ASP A 135 3.99 -1.07 -17.55
C ASP A 135 2.56 -0.82 -18.00
N LYS A 136 1.64 -0.48 -17.07
CA LYS A 136 0.29 -0.07 -17.45
C LYS A 136 0.33 1.30 -18.11
N SER A 137 -0.45 1.46 -19.18
CA SER A 137 -0.70 2.75 -19.82
C SER A 137 -1.37 3.72 -18.83
N GLN A 138 -1.24 5.03 -19.06
CA GLN A 138 -1.85 6.02 -18.17
C GLN A 138 -3.38 5.84 -18.09
N GLN A 139 -4.03 5.50 -19.21
CA GLN A 139 -5.48 5.25 -19.26
C GLN A 139 -5.90 4.06 -18.39
N GLU A 140 -5.13 2.95 -18.42
CA GLU A 140 -5.38 1.81 -17.54
C GLU A 140 -5.18 2.17 -16.07
N ARG A 141 -4.17 2.98 -15.75
CA ARG A 141 -3.93 3.44 -14.37
C ARG A 141 -5.10 4.27 -13.87
N ASP A 142 -5.57 5.22 -14.67
CA ASP A 142 -6.68 6.11 -14.32
C ASP A 142 -7.99 5.32 -14.13
N TRP A 143 -8.24 4.32 -14.99
CA TRP A 143 -9.37 3.41 -14.84
C TRP A 143 -9.27 2.57 -13.56
N VAL A 144 -8.10 1.98 -13.29
CA VAL A 144 -7.86 1.18 -12.09
C VAL A 144 -8.14 1.97 -10.81
N LEU A 145 -7.67 3.22 -10.78
CA LEU A 145 -7.84 4.12 -9.65
C LEU A 145 -9.29 4.62 -9.51
N SER A 146 -10.04 4.72 -10.61
CA SER A 146 -11.47 5.05 -10.58
C SER A 146 -12.30 3.94 -9.92
N GLU A 147 -12.09 2.68 -10.30
CA GLU A 147 -12.81 1.56 -9.67
C GLU A 147 -12.43 1.40 -8.20
N PHE A 148 -11.15 1.59 -7.84
CA PHE A 148 -10.71 1.55 -6.45
C PHE A 148 -11.37 2.68 -5.63
N ARG A 149 -11.45 3.90 -6.17
CA ARG A 149 -12.12 5.03 -5.51
C ARG A 149 -13.62 4.81 -5.32
N SER A 150 -14.30 4.27 -6.34
CA SER A 150 -15.74 3.96 -6.25
C SER A 150 -16.04 2.77 -5.33
N GLY A 151 -15.04 2.00 -4.91
CA GLY A 151 -15.22 0.82 -4.07
C GLY A 151 -15.64 -0.43 -4.84
N ARG A 152 -15.76 -0.35 -6.18
CA ARG A 152 -16.05 -1.51 -7.04
C ARG A 152 -14.94 -2.56 -6.99
N ALA A 153 -13.70 -2.11 -6.84
CA ALA A 153 -12.54 -2.96 -6.60
C ALA A 153 -11.85 -2.51 -5.30
N PRO A 154 -12.24 -3.02 -4.12
CA PRO A 154 -11.70 -2.60 -2.84
C PRO A 154 -10.23 -2.99 -2.62
N ILE A 155 -9.61 -3.80 -3.47
CA ILE A 155 -8.20 -4.23 -3.32
C ILE A 155 -7.36 -3.71 -4.49
N LEU A 156 -6.34 -2.90 -4.18
CA LEU A 156 -5.36 -2.39 -5.14
C LEU A 156 -3.98 -2.97 -4.85
N VAL A 157 -3.39 -3.63 -5.85
CA VAL A 157 -2.02 -4.16 -5.77
C VAL A 157 -1.09 -3.24 -6.57
N ALA A 158 -0.06 -2.68 -5.94
CA ALA A 158 0.77 -1.62 -6.53
C ALA A 158 2.27 -1.89 -6.39
N THR A 159 3.11 -1.32 -7.25
CA THR A 159 4.56 -1.22 -6.97
C THR A 159 4.90 0.04 -6.17
N ASP A 160 6.05 0.04 -5.47
CA ASP A 160 6.53 1.21 -4.71
C ASP A 160 6.71 2.46 -5.60
N VAL A 161 7.09 2.25 -6.87
CA VAL A 161 7.16 3.33 -7.87
C VAL A 161 5.78 3.87 -8.21
N ALA A 162 4.77 3.00 -8.29
CA ALA A 162 3.39 3.42 -8.51
C ALA A 162 2.81 4.14 -7.29
N ALA A 163 3.32 3.90 -6.08
CA ALA A 163 2.95 4.58 -4.84
C ALA A 163 3.20 6.10 -4.90
N ARG A 164 4.30 6.49 -5.56
CA ARG A 164 4.68 7.90 -5.71
C ARG A 164 3.67 8.60 -6.61
N GLY A 165 2.81 9.43 -6.01
CA GLY A 165 1.75 10.15 -6.71
C GLY A 165 0.35 9.55 -6.54
N LEU A 166 0.21 8.40 -5.84
CA LEU A 166 -1.10 7.87 -5.46
C LEU A 166 -1.92 8.89 -4.66
N GLY A 167 -1.29 9.80 -3.89
CA GLY A 167 -1.99 10.82 -3.11
C GLY A 167 -2.91 11.76 -3.92
N LYS A 168 -2.79 11.81 -5.25
CA LYS A 168 -3.78 12.51 -6.11
C LYS A 168 -5.06 11.69 -6.35
N TYR A 169 -5.05 10.41 -5.98
CA TYR A 169 -5.99 9.40 -6.43
C TYR A 169 -6.57 8.52 -5.30
N VAL A 170 -6.10 8.60 -4.05
CA VAL A 170 -6.60 7.81 -2.89
C VAL A 170 -7.24 8.65 -1.80
#